data_AF-A0A9P0G6Z7-F1
#
_entry.id   AF-A0A9P0G6Z7-F1
#
_cell.length_a   1.000
_cell.length_b   1.000
_cell.length_c   1.000
_cell.angle_alpha   90.00
_cell.angle_beta   90.00
_cell.angle_gamma   90.00
#
_symmetry.space_group_name_H-M   'P 1'
#
loop_
_entity.id
_entity.type
_entity.pdbx_description
1 polymer ?
#
loop_
_entity_poly.entity_id
_entity_poly.type
_entity_poly.pdbx_seq_one_letter_code
_entity_poly.pdbx_strand_id
1 'polypeptide(L)'
;MGHTRKTHEAFYRLPQDIYQTAKVSKLLLAINKGKVSLYKGKNLNEIGLSDIDDSDEEKETLNDNENITEILESQVVQNVICNKSKVLLYLKSLC
;
A
#
# COMPACT_ATOMS: atom_id res chain seq x y z
N MET A 1 5.76 -32.64 -5.75
CA MET A 1 4.33 -32.59 -5.39
C MET A 1 3.93 -31.15 -5.12
N GLY A 2 3.67 -30.35 -6.16
CA GLY A 2 3.43 -28.91 -6.01
C GLY A 2 2.99 -28.19 -7.30
N HIS A 3 2.38 -28.91 -8.24
CA HIS A 3 1.98 -28.36 -9.55
C HIS A 3 0.53 -28.67 -9.86
N THR A 4 -0.37 -28.47 -8.89
CA THR A 4 -1.79 -28.45 -9.20
C THR A 4 -2.19 -26.99 -9.42
N ARG A 5 -2.55 -26.64 -10.66
CA ARG A 5 -2.92 -25.29 -11.11
C ARG A 5 -3.90 -24.55 -10.18
N LYS A 6 -4.77 -25.30 -9.48
CA LYS A 6 -5.74 -24.77 -8.51
C LYS A 6 -5.11 -24.03 -7.33
N THR A 7 -3.94 -24.45 -6.86
CA THR A 7 -3.25 -23.80 -5.73
C THR A 7 -2.70 -22.43 -6.16
N HIS A 8 -2.29 -22.29 -7.42
CA HIS A 8 -1.77 -21.02 -7.94
C HIS A 8 -2.87 -19.97 -8.12
N GLU A 9 -4.09 -20.38 -8.48
CA GLU A 9 -5.21 -19.45 -8.67
C GLU A 9 -5.84 -18.99 -7.35
N ALA A 10 -5.81 -19.83 -6.31
CA ALA A 10 -6.47 -19.54 -5.03
C ALA A 10 -5.60 -18.70 -4.07
N PHE A 11 -4.29 -18.95 -4.00
CA PHE A 11 -3.41 -18.33 -3.00
C PHE A 11 -2.66 -17.09 -3.51
N TYR A 12 -2.62 -16.83 -4.81
CA TYR A 12 -2.02 -15.62 -5.40
C TYR A 12 -3.05 -14.57 -5.84
N ARG A 13 -4.35 -14.87 -5.70
CA ARG A 13 -5.38 -13.88 -6.00
C ARG A 13 -5.52 -12.93 -4.82
N LEU A 14 -5.61 -11.64 -5.12
CA LEU A 14 -5.90 -10.64 -4.11
C LEU A 14 -7.27 -10.92 -3.46
N PRO A 15 -7.35 -11.03 -2.13
CA PRO A 15 -8.62 -11.16 -1.42
C PRO A 15 -9.58 -10.03 -1.78
N GLN A 16 -10.87 -10.36 -1.92
CA GLN A 16 -11.90 -9.41 -2.32
C GLN A 16 -11.99 -8.20 -1.38
N ASP A 17 -11.82 -8.43 -0.08
CA ASP A 17 -11.89 -7.37 0.95
C ASP A 17 -10.76 -6.34 0.76
N ILE A 18 -9.56 -6.81 0.44
CA ILE A 18 -8.40 -5.95 0.15
C ILE A 18 -8.65 -5.17 -1.15
N TYR A 19 -9.19 -5.82 -2.18
CA TYR A 19 -9.54 -5.17 -3.43
C TYR A 19 -10.58 -4.06 -3.26
N GLN A 20 -11.62 -4.28 -2.44
CA GLN A 20 -12.64 -3.26 -2.16
C GLN A 20 -12.07 -2.10 -1.35
N THR A 21 -11.22 -2.41 -0.36
CA THR A 21 -10.55 -1.38 0.46
C THR A 21 -9.66 -0.49 -0.40
N ALA A 22 -8.87 -1.09 -1.31
CA ALA A 22 -8.05 -0.34 -2.26
C ALA A 22 -8.88 0.58 -3.15
N LYS A 23 -10.06 0.13 -3.59
CA LYS A 23 -10.96 0.94 -4.43
C LYS A 23 -11.49 2.17 -3.70
N VAL A 24 -11.90 2.02 -2.44
CA VAL A 24 -12.34 3.14 -1.59
C VAL A 24 -11.19 4.11 -1.33
N SER A 25 -9.99 3.60 -1.05
CA SER A 25 -8.79 4.42 -0.83
C SER A 25 -8.43 5.26 -2.06
N LYS A 26 -8.39 4.64 -3.25
CA LYS A 26 -8.16 5.35 -4.52
C LYS A 26 -9.25 6.37 -4.81
N LEU A 27 -10.52 6.04 -4.55
CA LEU A 27 -11.62 6.98 -4.74
C LEU A 27 -11.47 8.22 -3.83
N LEU A 28 -11.03 8.02 -2.59
CA LEU A 28 -10.76 9.10 -1.64
C LEU A 28 -9.63 10.01 -2.14
N LEU A 29 -8.58 9.42 -2.72
CA LEU A 29 -7.49 10.17 -3.35
C LEU A 29 -7.99 11.01 -4.55
N ALA A 30 -8.86 10.44 -5.38
CA ALA A 30 -9.47 11.18 -6.50
C ALA A 30 -10.33 12.36 -6.03
N ILE A 31 -11.02 12.20 -4.89
CA ILE A 31 -11.76 13.30 -4.24
C ILE A 31 -10.81 14.42 -3.82
N ASN A 32 -9.69 14.08 -3.16
CA ASN A 32 -8.68 15.05 -2.73
C ASN A 32 -8.04 15.79 -3.93
N LYS A 33 -7.87 15.10 -5.06
CA LYS A 33 -7.38 15.69 -6.32
C LYS A 33 -8.44 16.53 -7.05
N GLY A 34 -9.66 16.63 -6.52
CA GLY A 34 -10.75 17.41 -7.12
C GLY A 34 -11.46 16.72 -8.29
N LYS A 35 -11.21 15.43 -8.54
CA LYS A 35 -11.76 14.65 -9.67
C LYS A 35 -13.05 13.89 -9.31
N VAL A 36 -13.75 14.32 -8.26
CA VAL A 36 -14.96 13.64 -7.75
C VAL A 36 -16.11 13.58 -8.77
N SER A 37 -16.21 14.57 -9.66
CA SER A 37 -17.28 14.67 -10.65
C SER A 37 -17.34 13.48 -11.61
N LEU A 38 -16.21 12.81 -11.86
CA LEU A 38 -16.11 11.65 -12.76
C LEU A 38 -16.76 10.37 -12.20
N TYR A 39 -16.94 10.33 -10.87
CA TYR A 39 -17.46 9.18 -10.13
C TYR A 39 -18.86 9.44 -9.56
N LYS A 40 -19.40 10.65 -9.74
CA LYS A 40 -20.74 11.01 -9.26
C LYS A 40 -21.79 10.17 -9.98
N GLY A 41 -22.63 9.47 -9.20
CA GLY A 41 -23.73 8.65 -9.72
C GLY A 41 -23.32 7.25 -10.19
N LYS A 42 -22.05 6.87 -10.09
CA LYS A 42 -21.57 5.51 -10.34
C LYS A 42 -21.59 4.70 -9.05
N ASN A 43 -21.84 3.40 -9.17
CA ASN A 43 -21.71 2.47 -8.05
C ASN A 43 -20.25 2.05 -7.86
N LEU A 44 -19.87 1.69 -6.63
CA LEU A 44 -18.52 1.22 -6.33
C LEU A 44 -18.11 -0.03 -7.16
N ASN A 45 -19.06 -0.86 -7.59
CA ASN A 45 -18.78 -2.01 -8.44
C ASN A 45 -18.40 -1.63 -9.87
N GLU A 46 -18.88 -0.49 -10.37
CA GLU A 46 -18.67 0.00 -11.74
C GLU A 46 -17.32 0.71 -11.90
N ILE A 47 -16.70 1.11 -10.80
CA ILE A 47 -15.43 1.85 -10.80
C ILE A 47 -14.28 0.86 -10.74
N GLY A 48 -13.50 0.67 -11.80
CA GLY A 48 -12.31 -0.17 -11.77
C GLY A 48 -11.15 0.47 -11.03
N LEU A 49 -10.24 -0.33 -10.46
CA LEU A 49 -9.00 0.18 -9.85
C LEU A 49 -8.08 0.85 -10.90
N SER A 50 -8.20 0.42 -12.16
CA SER A 50 -7.55 0.98 -13.35
C SER A 50 -8.13 2.32 -13.77
N ASP A 51 -9.40 2.57 -13.48
CA ASP A 51 -10.12 3.74 -13.98
C ASP A 51 -9.82 4.99 -13.16
N ILE A 52 -9.24 4.80 -11.96
CA ILE A 52 -8.86 5.86 -11.03
C ILE A 52 -7.40 6.30 -11.24
N ASP A 53 -6.62 5.60 -12.07
CA ASP A 53 -5.24 5.96 -12.40
C ASP A 53 -5.17 7.06 -13.45
N ASP A 54 -5.34 8.30 -12.99
CA ASP A 54 -4.80 9.45 -13.71
C ASP A 54 -3.33 9.65 -13.33
N SER A 55 -2.46 8.99 -14.10
CA SER A 55 -1.05 9.23 -14.48
C SER A 55 -0.11 10.26 -13.80
N ASP A 56 -0.44 10.91 -12.68
CA ASP A 56 0.39 11.97 -12.08
C ASP A 56 1.05 11.60 -10.75
N GLU A 57 0.81 10.40 -10.22
CA GLU A 57 1.61 9.87 -9.12
C GLU A 57 2.20 8.54 -9.56
N GLU A 58 3.51 8.46 -9.35
CA GLU A 58 4.45 7.38 -9.63
C GLU A 58 3.75 6.06 -9.94
N LYS A 59 4.08 5.51 -11.12
CA LYS A 59 3.83 4.10 -11.37
C LYS A 59 4.55 3.30 -10.29
N GLU A 60 3.90 3.06 -9.15
CA GLU A 60 4.10 1.86 -8.38
C GLU A 60 3.65 0.74 -9.31
N THR A 61 4.62 0.27 -10.09
CA THR A 61 4.60 -1.03 -10.71
C THR A 61 4.14 -2.00 -9.63
N LEU A 62 2.91 -2.49 -9.73
CA LEU A 62 2.47 -3.65 -8.95
C LEU A 62 3.16 -4.90 -9.49
N ASN A 63 4.49 -4.91 -9.44
CA ASN A 63 5.35 -6.00 -9.87
C ASN A 63 6.51 -6.25 -8.90
N ASP A 64 6.40 -5.79 -7.66
CA ASP A 64 7.52 -5.71 -6.73
C ASP A 64 7.23 -6.40 -5.39
N ASN A 65 6.83 -7.67 -5.43
CA ASN A 65 6.80 -8.50 -4.21
C ASN A 65 8.21 -8.70 -3.60
N GLU A 66 9.27 -8.40 -4.36
CA GLU A 66 10.67 -8.51 -3.90
C GLU A 66 11.19 -7.22 -3.24
N ASN A 67 10.53 -6.08 -3.43
CA ASN A 67 11.07 -4.78 -3.00
C ASN A 67 10.48 -4.29 -1.65
N ILE A 68 9.31 -4.80 -1.26
CA ILE A 68 8.66 -4.42 0.02
C ILE A 68 9.42 -4.96 1.23
N THR A 69 10.06 -6.13 1.12
CA THR A 69 10.79 -6.76 2.24
C THR A 69 12.05 -5.98 2.62
N GLU A 70 12.79 -5.47 1.64
CA GLU A 70 14.05 -4.74 1.88
C GLU A 70 13.80 -3.34 2.49
N ILE A 71 12.69 -2.70 2.12
CA ILE A 71 12.30 -1.37 2.64
C ILE A 71 11.85 -1.48 4.11
N LEU A 72 11.09 -2.52 4.47
CA LEU A 72 10.64 -2.77 5.84
C LEU A 72 11.82 -3.03 6.79
N GLU A 73 12.78 -3.85 6.37
CA GLU A 73 13.98 -4.13 7.18
C GLU A 73 14.80 -2.85 7.41
N SER A 74 14.96 -2.03 6.39
CA SER A 74 15.66 -0.74 6.48
C SER A 74 14.98 0.24 7.44
N GLN A 75 13.65 0.32 7.42
CA GLN A 75 12.88 1.20 8.32
C GLN A 75 12.92 0.75 9.79
N VAL A 76 12.88 -0.57 10.05
CA VAL A 76 12.99 -1.11 11.41
C VAL A 76 14.36 -0.79 12.00
N VAL A 77 15.43 -0.98 11.24
CA VAL A 77 16.81 -0.68 11.68
C VAL A 77 16.96 0.82 11.98
N GLN A 78 16.47 1.70 11.10
CA GLN A 78 16.52 3.15 11.31
C GLN A 78 15.79 3.58 12.59
N ASN A 79 14.62 2.99 12.84
CA ASN A 79 13.79 3.31 14.01
C ASN A 79 14.43 2.80 15.32
N VAL A 80 15.06 1.61 15.30
CA VAL A 80 15.79 1.08 16.45
C VAL A 80 17.00 1.95 16.77
N ILE A 81 17.76 2.38 15.76
CA ILE A 81 18.92 3.28 15.94
C ILE A 81 18.47 4.64 16.48
N CYS A 82 17.41 5.22 15.92
CA CYS A 82 16.87 6.51 16.35
C CYS A 82 16.41 6.47 17.81
N ASN A 83 15.67 5.42 18.19
CA ASN A 83 15.21 5.25 19.57
C ASN A 83 16.37 5.01 20.54
N LYS A 84 17.39 4.23 20.15
CA LYS A 84 18.59 4.01 20.97
C LYS A 84 19.35 5.31 21.22
N SER A 85 19.48 6.16 20.21
CA SER A 85 20.13 7.48 20.33
C SER A 85 19.34 8.42 21.24
N LYS A 86 18.00 8.47 21.09
CA LYS A 86 17.13 9.26 21.98
C LYS A 86 17.29 8.84 23.44
N VAL A 87 17.22 7.55 23.74
CA VAL A 87 17.35 7.04 25.12
C VAL A 87 18.71 7.39 25.73
N LEU A 88 19.80 7.27 24.96
CA LEU A 88 21.14 7.64 25.44
C LEU A 88 21.29 9.14 25.71
N LEU A 89 20.66 10.00 24.91
CA LEU A 89 20.64 11.46 25.16
C LEU A 89 19.87 11.80 26.43
N TYR A 90 18.71 11.17 26.66
CA TYR A 90 17.96 11.36 27.91
C TYR A 90 18.77 10.94 29.14
N LEU A 91 19.46 9.79 29.09
CA LEU A 91 20.29 9.33 30.21
C LEU A 91 21.49 10.25 30.48
N LYS A 92 22.08 10.84 29.43
CA LYS A 92 23.15 11.85 29.57
C LYS A 92 22.67 13.20 30.10
N SER A 93 21.37 13.49 30.04
CA SER A 93 20.78 14.71 30.59
C SER A 93 20.39 14.58 32.07
N LEU A 94 20.38 13.36 32.63
CA LEU A 94 19.99 13.11 34.03
C LEU A 94 21.18 12.95 35.00
N CYS A 95 22.41 12.84 34.50
CA CYS A 95 23.66 12.95 35.28
C CYS A 95 24.30 14.31 35.04
#